data_AF-A0A257X304-F1
#
_entry.id   AF-A0A257X304-F1
#
_cell.length_a   1.000
_cell.length_b   1.000
_cell.length_c   1.000
_cell.angle_alpha   90.00
_cell.angle_beta   90.00
_cell.angle_gamma   90.00
#
_symmetry.space_group_name_H-M   'P 1'
#
loop_
_entity.id
_entity.type
_entity.pdbx_description
1 polymer ?
#
loop_
_entity_poly.entity_id
_entity_poly.type
_entity_poly.pdbx_seq_one_letter_code
_entity_poly.pdbx_strand_id
1 'polypeptide(L)'
;MLKRLEEGSTRTVTSAEGQPEKYVLMNFEVSWDVMPDVAVEALPEATRERMDELFELVHAKPQKAVQELREMMVLHPEVPCLTNWLINCLRAGTKADRREAMELCQGLFSRMPDYFFARTTLADLWLDERDVDKAAELIFGPGCVLTRLYPERKVFHISEVRHWFYLCARIKILRGEPEIAVGWQLAYGI
;
A
#
# COMPACT_ATOMS: atom_id res chain seq x y z
N MET A 1 -5.69 31.44 21.34
CA MET A 1 -6.74 30.66 20.66
C MET A 1 -6.17 30.22 19.30
N LEU A 2 -5.57 29.03 19.24
CA LEU A 2 -5.01 28.48 17.99
C LEU A 2 -6.16 28.04 17.09
N LYS A 3 -6.29 28.64 15.90
CA LYS A 3 -7.23 28.17 14.86
C LYS A 3 -6.87 26.73 14.51
N ARG A 4 -7.81 25.80 14.67
CA ARG A 4 -7.72 24.44 14.13
C ARG A 4 -7.51 24.55 12.61
N LEU A 5 -6.48 23.90 12.10
CA LEU A 5 -6.09 23.98 10.69
C LEU A 5 -6.92 23.03 9.85
N GLU A 6 -7.25 23.44 8.63
CA GLU A 6 -7.95 22.61 7.66
C GLU A 6 -6.98 21.65 6.97
N GLU A 7 -7.39 20.39 6.84
CA GLU A 7 -6.60 19.28 6.28
C GLU A 7 -6.30 19.51 4.80
N GLY A 8 -5.08 19.16 4.34
CA GLY A 8 -4.68 19.36 2.95
C GLY A 8 -4.40 20.82 2.55
N SER A 9 -4.40 21.75 3.52
CA SER A 9 -4.02 23.14 3.28
C SER A 9 -2.55 23.25 2.86
N THR A 10 -2.31 23.93 1.74
CA THR A 10 -0.96 24.27 1.28
C THR A 10 -0.46 25.47 2.07
N ARG A 11 0.66 25.32 2.76
CA ARG A 11 1.34 26.42 3.44
C ARG A 11 2.54 26.86 2.65
N THR A 12 2.68 28.17 2.47
CA THR A 12 3.96 28.75 2.08
C THR A 12 4.77 28.94 3.36
N VAL A 13 5.85 28.19 3.52
CA VAL A 13 6.83 28.38 4.59
C VAL A 13 8.07 28.95 3.95
N THR A 14 8.68 29.95 4.58
CA THR A 14 9.95 30.48 4.10
C THR A 14 11.07 29.56 4.57
N SER A 15 11.85 29.02 3.63
CA SER A 15 13.02 28.19 3.93
C SER A 15 14.07 28.97 4.72
N ALA A 16 15.05 28.27 5.28
CA ALA A 16 16.19 28.90 5.96
C ALA A 16 16.98 29.85 5.03
N GLU A 17 16.82 29.70 3.72
CA GLU A 17 17.47 30.50 2.68
C GLU A 17 16.59 31.65 2.17
N GLY A 18 15.42 31.89 2.80
CA GLY A 18 14.52 32.98 2.44
C GLY A 18 13.59 32.69 1.26
N GLN A 19 13.59 31.46 0.71
CA GLN A 19 12.74 31.12 -0.42
C GLN A 19 11.37 30.61 0.04
N PRO A 20 10.26 31.05 -0.58
CA PRO A 20 8.94 30.53 -0.26
C PRO A 20 8.77 29.11 -0.80
N GLU A 21 8.63 28.15 0.11
CA GLU A 21 8.39 26.74 -0.18
C GLU A 21 6.94 26.36 0.14
N LYS A 22 6.31 25.55 -0.71
CA LYS A 22 4.95 25.07 -0.50
C LYS A 22 4.97 23.69 0.17
N TYR A 23 4.39 23.61 1.36
CA TYR A 23 4.21 22.38 2.11
C TYR A 23 2.74 21.97 2.12
N VAL A 24 2.47 20.68 1.95
CA VAL A 24 1.13 20.12 2.15
C VAL A 24 1.10 19.47 3.52
N LEU A 25 0.20 19.92 4.39
CA LEU A 25 0.03 19.31 5.70
C LEU A 25 -0.66 17.95 5.54
N MET A 26 0.02 16.88 5.96
CA MET A 26 -0.58 15.55 6.06
C MET A 26 -1.35 15.48 7.39
N ASN A 27 -2.68 15.42 7.33
CA ASN A 27 -3.51 15.27 8.53
C ASN A 27 -4.19 13.91 8.53
N PHE A 28 -3.52 12.91 9.08
CA PHE A 28 -4.08 11.61 9.38
C PHE A 28 -3.42 11.05 10.63
N GLU A 29 -4.13 10.17 11.32
CA GLU A 29 -3.64 9.43 12.47
C GLU A 29 -3.04 8.09 12.00
N VAL A 30 -1.98 7.65 12.69
CA VAL A 30 -1.36 6.36 12.46
C VAL A 30 -1.69 5.45 13.63
N SER A 31 -2.30 4.30 13.32
CA SER A 31 -2.61 3.27 14.31
C SER A 31 -1.64 2.09 14.18
N TRP A 32 -1.36 1.47 15.32
CA TRP A 32 -0.68 0.17 15.42
C TRP A 32 -1.67 -0.98 15.66
N ASP A 33 -2.94 -0.65 15.90
CA ASP A 33 -4.00 -1.63 16.08
C ASP A 33 -4.42 -2.21 14.72
N VAL A 34 -4.78 -3.49 14.72
CA VAL A 34 -5.32 -4.16 13.53
C VAL A 34 -6.54 -3.39 13.07
N MET A 35 -6.50 -2.93 11.81
CA MET A 35 -7.64 -2.25 11.21
C MET A 35 -8.73 -3.29 10.90
N PRO A 36 -9.99 -3.02 11.29
CA PRO A 36 -11.09 -3.92 11.01
C PRO A 36 -11.25 -4.08 9.48
N ASP A 37 -11.20 -5.33 9.01
CA ASP A 37 -11.55 -5.69 7.64
C ASP A 37 -12.92 -6.37 7.68
N VAL A 38 -13.94 -5.65 7.21
CA VAL A 38 -15.34 -6.10 7.26
C VAL A 38 -15.52 -7.48 6.60
N ALA A 39 -14.76 -7.78 5.54
CA ALA A 39 -14.85 -9.08 4.87
C ALA A 39 -14.28 -10.20 5.75
N VAL A 40 -13.20 -9.92 6.50
CA VAL A 40 -12.60 -10.88 7.43
C VAL A 40 -13.42 -11.05 8.71
N GLU A 41 -13.95 -9.95 9.25
CA GLU A 41 -14.78 -9.98 10.47
C GLU A 41 -16.07 -10.77 10.28
N ALA A 42 -16.64 -10.75 9.08
CA ALA A 42 -17.84 -11.50 8.72
C ALA A 42 -17.62 -13.03 8.66
N LEU A 43 -16.37 -13.51 8.65
CA LEU A 43 -16.06 -14.93 8.55
C LEU A 43 -16.33 -15.67 9.86
N PRO A 44 -16.58 -17.00 9.82
CA PRO A 44 -16.57 -17.84 11.00
C PRO A 44 -15.23 -17.77 11.76
N GLU A 45 -15.27 -17.96 13.08
CA GLU A 45 -14.06 -17.93 13.92
C GLU A 45 -12.98 -18.90 13.46
N ALA A 46 -13.35 -20.16 13.20
CA ALA A 46 -12.43 -21.17 12.67
C ALA A 46 -11.79 -20.76 11.33
N THR A 47 -12.52 -20.02 10.49
CA THR A 47 -11.99 -19.49 9.23
C THR A 47 -10.97 -18.39 9.49
N ARG A 48 -11.20 -17.50 10.47
CA ARG A 48 -10.23 -16.46 10.87
C ARG A 48 -8.97 -17.06 11.49
N GLU A 49 -9.10 -18.06 12.37
CA GLU A 49 -7.94 -18.79 12.92
C GLU A 49 -7.10 -19.40 11.79
N ARG A 50 -7.75 -20.00 10.79
CA ARG A 50 -7.07 -20.53 9.61
C ARG A 50 -6.39 -19.43 8.79
N MET A 51 -6.98 -18.24 8.70
CA MET A 51 -6.34 -17.10 8.05
C MET A 51 -5.08 -16.64 8.79
N ASP A 52 -5.07 -16.66 10.13
CA ASP A 52 -3.89 -16.31 10.92
C ASP A 52 -2.75 -17.31 10.68
N GLU A 53 -3.04 -18.62 10.67
CA GLU A 53 -2.06 -19.64 10.31
C GLU A 53 -1.52 -19.46 8.89
N LEU A 54 -2.41 -19.11 7.95
CA LEU A 54 -2.05 -18.90 6.56
C LEU A 54 -1.20 -17.63 6.40
N PHE A 55 -1.49 -16.57 7.16
CA PHE A 55 -0.70 -15.35 7.20
C PHE A 55 0.74 -15.64 7.65
N GLU A 56 0.91 -16.43 8.70
CA GLU A 56 2.24 -16.88 9.15
C GLU A 56 2.95 -17.70 8.07
N LEU A 57 2.23 -18.61 7.39
CA LEU A 57 2.78 -19.42 6.31
C LEU A 57 3.22 -18.58 5.10
N VAL A 58 2.47 -17.52 4.75
CA VAL A 58 2.80 -16.56 3.69
C VAL A 58 4.15 -15.92 3.94
N HIS A 59 4.44 -15.53 5.19
CA HIS A 59 5.71 -14.88 5.55
C HIS A 59 6.86 -15.89 5.70
N ALA A 60 6.60 -17.06 6.29
CA ALA A 60 7.63 -18.05 6.57
C ALA A 60 8.02 -18.87 5.33
N LYS A 61 7.04 -19.29 4.51
CA LYS A 61 7.22 -20.21 3.37
C LYS A 61 6.25 -19.85 2.22
N PRO A 62 6.44 -18.70 1.54
CA PRO A 62 5.48 -18.18 0.56
C PRO A 62 5.05 -19.20 -0.50
N GLN A 63 5.98 -19.99 -1.03
CA GLN A 63 5.67 -20.98 -2.07
C GLN A 63 4.78 -22.13 -1.58
N LYS A 64 4.83 -22.47 -0.28
CA LYS A 64 3.93 -23.47 0.32
C LYS A 64 2.54 -22.91 0.56
N ALA A 65 2.41 -21.59 0.74
CA ALA A 65 1.13 -20.93 0.95
C ALA A 65 0.28 -20.83 -0.33
N VAL A 66 0.88 -20.92 -1.52
CA VAL A 66 0.18 -20.69 -2.81
C VAL A 66 -1.04 -21.59 -2.96
N GLN A 67 -0.92 -22.90 -2.69
CA GLN A 67 -2.04 -23.83 -2.86
C GLN A 67 -3.15 -23.55 -1.84
N GLU A 68 -2.77 -23.36 -0.58
CA GLU A 68 -3.69 -23.05 0.53
C GLU A 68 -4.46 -21.74 0.28
N LEU A 69 -3.78 -20.71 -0.23
CA LEU A 69 -4.40 -19.44 -0.61
C LEU A 69 -5.40 -19.61 -1.74
N ARG A 70 -5.12 -20.42 -2.75
CA ARG A 70 -6.07 -20.69 -3.84
C ARG A 70 -7.32 -21.39 -3.34
N GLU A 71 -7.16 -22.39 -2.48
CA GLU A 71 -8.29 -23.10 -1.88
C GLU A 71 -9.13 -22.14 -1.02
N MET A 72 -8.48 -21.31 -0.21
CA MET A 72 -9.15 -20.31 0.60
C MET A 72 -9.89 -19.26 -0.26
N MET A 73 -9.30 -18.81 -1.36
CA MET A 73 -9.92 -17.86 -2.29
C MET A 73 -11.13 -18.43 -3.04
N VAL A 74 -11.20 -19.75 -3.23
CA VAL A 74 -12.41 -20.39 -3.79
C VAL A 74 -13.56 -20.31 -2.78
N LEU A 75 -13.25 -20.48 -1.50
CA LEU A 75 -14.24 -20.43 -0.42
C LEU A 75 -14.65 -18.99 -0.05
N HIS A 76 -13.71 -18.05 -0.15
CA HIS A 76 -13.86 -16.67 0.30
C HIS A 76 -13.36 -15.66 -0.76
N PRO A 77 -13.96 -15.63 -1.97
CA PRO A 77 -13.52 -14.75 -3.06
C PRO A 77 -13.72 -13.24 -2.77
N GLU A 78 -14.55 -12.91 -1.79
CA GLU A 78 -14.85 -11.56 -1.32
C GLU A 78 -13.74 -10.95 -0.45
N VAL A 79 -12.79 -11.76 0.04
CA VAL A 79 -11.76 -11.33 0.99
C VAL A 79 -10.51 -10.83 0.22
N PRO A 80 -10.30 -9.51 0.10
CA PRO A 80 -9.24 -8.95 -0.76
C PRO A 80 -7.83 -9.31 -0.30
N CYS A 81 -7.62 -9.48 1.01
CA CYS A 81 -6.30 -9.76 1.56
C CYS A 81 -5.75 -11.12 1.10
N LEU A 82 -6.60 -12.14 0.89
CA LEU A 82 -6.19 -13.44 0.34
C LEU A 82 -5.59 -13.29 -1.06
N THR A 83 -6.23 -12.50 -1.93
CA THR A 83 -5.71 -12.24 -3.27
C THR A 83 -4.37 -11.49 -3.19
N ASN A 84 -4.26 -10.50 -2.31
CA ASN A 84 -3.02 -9.75 -2.08
C ASN A 84 -1.88 -10.66 -1.56
N TRP A 85 -2.17 -11.58 -0.64
CA TRP A 85 -1.20 -12.55 -0.13
C TRP A 85 -0.72 -13.49 -1.24
N LEU A 86 -1.63 -13.97 -2.09
CA LEU A 86 -1.28 -14.80 -3.25
C LEU A 86 -0.38 -14.06 -4.23
N ILE A 87 -0.68 -12.80 -4.56
CA ILE A 87 0.17 -11.96 -5.40
C ILE A 87 1.59 -11.88 -4.82
N ASN A 88 1.73 -11.64 -3.51
CA ASN A 88 3.03 -11.57 -2.85
C ASN A 88 3.79 -12.90 -2.89
N CYS A 89 3.12 -14.04 -2.69
CA CYS A 89 3.74 -15.35 -2.81
C CYS A 89 4.23 -15.65 -4.23
N LEU A 90 3.42 -15.32 -5.24
CA LEU A 90 3.73 -15.56 -6.66
C LEU A 90 4.87 -14.66 -7.16
N ARG A 91 4.99 -13.45 -6.62
CA ARG A 91 6.02 -12.47 -7.01
C ARG A 91 7.45 -13.01 -6.86
N ALA A 92 7.71 -13.84 -5.85
CA ALA A 92 9.00 -14.47 -5.60
C ALA A 92 9.22 -15.77 -6.40
N GLY A 93 8.25 -16.18 -7.23
CA GLY A 93 8.27 -17.43 -7.98
C GLY A 93 8.91 -17.34 -9.36
N THR A 94 8.45 -18.22 -10.25
CA THR A 94 8.86 -18.32 -11.64
C THR A 94 8.40 -17.12 -12.48
N LYS A 95 8.83 -17.06 -13.74
CA LYS A 95 8.32 -16.05 -14.69
C LYS A 95 6.80 -16.19 -14.94
N ALA A 96 6.27 -17.40 -14.88
CA ALA A 96 4.84 -17.64 -15.02
C ALA A 96 4.08 -17.09 -13.81
N ASP A 97 4.58 -17.38 -12.60
CA ASP A 97 3.99 -16.89 -11.35
C ASP A 97 3.97 -15.35 -11.30
N ARG A 98 5.06 -14.69 -11.73
CA ARG A 98 5.08 -13.22 -11.79
C ARG A 98 4.07 -12.63 -12.78
N ARG A 99 3.82 -13.30 -13.91
CA ARG A 99 2.79 -12.86 -14.86
C ARG A 99 1.41 -13.00 -14.24
N GLU A 100 1.15 -14.13 -13.59
CA GLU A 100 -0.11 -14.35 -12.89
C GLU A 100 -0.31 -13.33 -11.76
N ALA A 101 0.74 -13.02 -11.00
CA ALA A 101 0.72 -11.99 -9.97
C ALA A 101 0.28 -10.63 -10.54
N MET A 102 0.79 -10.25 -11.71
CA MET A 102 0.38 -9.03 -12.42
C MET A 102 -1.09 -9.07 -12.84
N GLU A 103 -1.55 -10.17 -13.44
CA GLU A 103 -2.95 -10.33 -13.88
C GLU A 103 -3.93 -10.28 -12.69
N LEU A 104 -3.61 -10.99 -11.60
CA LEU A 104 -4.39 -10.96 -10.37
C LEU A 104 -4.43 -9.57 -9.75
N CYS A 105 -3.29 -8.85 -9.74
CA CYS A 105 -3.20 -7.53 -9.15
C CYS A 105 -4.01 -6.49 -9.95
N GLN A 106 -3.93 -6.53 -11.28
CA GLN A 106 -4.76 -5.69 -12.14
C GLN A 106 -6.26 -5.98 -11.96
N GLY A 107 -6.63 -7.27 -11.88
CA GLY A 107 -8.01 -7.67 -11.61
C GLY A 107 -8.50 -7.27 -10.21
N LEU A 108 -7.62 -7.29 -9.21
CA LEU A 108 -7.91 -6.83 -7.86
C LEU A 108 -8.15 -5.32 -7.84
N PHE A 109 -7.26 -4.54 -8.44
CA PHE A 109 -7.37 -3.07 -8.51
C PHE A 109 -8.59 -2.61 -9.30
N SER A 110 -8.93 -3.31 -10.39
CA SER A 110 -10.14 -3.01 -11.18
C SER A 110 -11.43 -3.22 -10.37
N ARG A 111 -11.49 -4.28 -9.55
CA ARG A 111 -12.67 -4.59 -8.72
C ARG A 111 -12.74 -3.78 -7.43
N MET A 112 -11.59 -3.47 -6.84
CA MET A 112 -11.47 -2.84 -5.52
C MET A 112 -10.42 -1.71 -5.56
N PRO A 113 -10.70 -0.60 -6.28
CA PRO A 113 -9.74 0.50 -6.44
C PRO A 113 -9.45 1.25 -5.13
N ASP A 114 -10.34 1.14 -4.15
CA ASP A 114 -10.22 1.74 -2.81
C ASP A 114 -9.52 0.82 -1.81
N TYR A 115 -9.25 -0.44 -2.17
CA TYR A 115 -8.44 -1.33 -1.33
C TYR A 115 -6.98 -0.89 -1.42
N PHE A 116 -6.44 -0.42 -0.28
CA PHE A 116 -5.11 0.18 -0.21
C PHE A 116 -4.03 -0.67 -0.91
N PHE A 117 -4.00 -1.96 -0.58
CA PHE A 117 -2.99 -2.87 -1.13
C PHE A 117 -3.22 -3.22 -2.60
N ALA A 118 -4.43 -3.09 -3.16
CA ALA A 118 -4.61 -3.26 -4.60
C ALA A 118 -3.79 -2.23 -5.39
N ARG A 119 -3.81 -0.97 -4.93
CA ARG A 119 -3.07 0.14 -5.54
C ARG A 119 -1.57 -0.01 -5.32
N THR A 120 -1.15 -0.19 -4.07
CA THR A 120 0.29 -0.18 -3.74
C THR A 120 1.00 -1.41 -4.29
N THR A 121 0.37 -2.60 -4.24
CA THR A 121 0.96 -3.81 -4.81
C THR A 121 1.08 -3.72 -6.33
N LEU A 122 0.10 -3.10 -7.02
CA LEU A 122 0.19 -2.90 -8.47
C LEU A 122 1.34 -1.97 -8.86
N ALA A 123 1.49 -0.85 -8.14
CA ALA A 123 2.62 0.05 -8.33
C ALA A 123 3.95 -0.68 -8.10
N ASP A 124 4.05 -1.47 -7.03
CA ASP A 124 5.28 -2.19 -6.70
C ASP A 124 5.66 -3.24 -7.76
N LEU A 125 4.67 -3.93 -8.34
CA LEU A 125 4.87 -4.85 -9.47
C LEU A 125 5.37 -4.12 -10.73
N TRP A 126 4.82 -2.95 -11.06
CA TRP A 126 5.35 -2.14 -12.17
C TRP A 126 6.78 -1.68 -11.93
N LEU A 127 7.14 -1.33 -10.69
CA LEU A 127 8.52 -0.98 -10.35
C LEU A 127 9.49 -2.15 -10.52
N ASP A 128 9.05 -3.37 -10.21
CA ASP A 128 9.84 -4.59 -10.47
C ASP A 128 10.07 -4.81 -11.97
N GLU A 129 9.08 -4.49 -12.81
CA GLU A 129 9.17 -4.55 -14.27
C GLU A 129 9.85 -3.33 -14.91
N ARG A 130 10.36 -2.39 -14.10
CA ARG A 130 10.97 -1.11 -14.53
C ARG A 130 10.01 -0.16 -15.25
N ASP A 131 8.71 -0.35 -15.12
CA ASP A 131 7.68 0.57 -15.62
C ASP A 131 7.41 1.69 -14.59
N VAL A 132 8.44 2.52 -14.39
CA VAL A 132 8.47 3.56 -13.34
C VAL A 132 7.40 4.61 -13.57
N ASP A 133 7.07 4.92 -14.83
CA ASP A 133 6.11 5.95 -15.16
C ASP A 133 4.68 5.54 -14.82
N LYS A 134 4.28 4.28 -15.07
CA LYS A 134 2.97 3.79 -14.63
C LYS A 134 2.85 3.77 -13.11
N ALA A 135 3.88 3.31 -12.41
CA ALA A 135 3.89 3.32 -10.95
C ALA A 135 3.78 4.74 -10.40
N ALA A 136 4.52 5.69 -10.98
CA ALA A 136 4.48 7.08 -10.57
C ALA A 136 3.12 7.73 -10.86
N GLU A 137 2.50 7.47 -12.01
CA GLU A 137 1.17 8.00 -12.31
C GLU A 137 0.12 7.47 -11.31
N LEU A 138 0.18 6.17 -10.99
CA LEU A 138 -0.76 5.56 -10.05
C LEU A 138 -0.63 6.08 -8.61
N ILE A 139 0.60 6.42 -8.20
CA ILE A 139 0.92 6.88 -6.83
C ILE A 139 0.82 8.40 -6.70
N PHE A 140 1.24 9.17 -7.70
CA PHE A 140 1.32 10.63 -7.64
C PHE A 140 0.24 11.38 -8.43
N GLY A 141 -0.42 10.75 -9.40
CA GLY A 141 -1.44 11.39 -10.24
C GLY A 141 -2.57 12.05 -9.42
N PRO A 142 -3.16 11.35 -8.43
CA PRO A 142 -4.14 11.94 -7.50
C PRO A 142 -3.53 12.90 -6.45
N GLY A 143 -2.20 12.96 -6.37
CA GLY A 143 -1.43 13.63 -5.33
C GLY A 143 -0.73 12.63 -4.39
N CYS A 144 0.45 12.98 -3.91
CA CYS A 144 1.30 12.12 -3.07
C CYS A 144 0.82 11.94 -1.61
N VAL A 145 -0.37 12.43 -1.28
CA VAL A 145 -0.88 12.48 0.10
C VAL A 145 -2.02 11.47 0.26
N LEU A 146 -1.91 10.58 1.24
CA LEU A 146 -2.88 9.51 1.51
C LEU A 146 -4.32 10.01 1.63
N THR A 147 -4.55 11.16 2.26
CA THR A 147 -5.89 11.74 2.42
C THR A 147 -6.49 12.29 1.14
N ARG A 148 -5.72 12.47 0.06
CA ARG A 148 -6.29 12.75 -1.27
C ARG A 148 -6.78 11.48 -1.97
N LEU A 149 -6.13 10.36 -1.69
CA LEU A 149 -6.50 9.05 -2.24
C LEU A 149 -7.65 8.42 -1.48
N TYR A 150 -7.70 8.64 -0.17
CA TYR A 150 -8.72 8.11 0.72
C TYR A 150 -9.28 9.25 1.59
N PRO A 151 -10.06 10.17 1.01
CA PRO A 151 -10.55 11.36 1.72
C PRO A 151 -11.44 11.04 2.92
N GLU A 152 -12.11 9.88 2.91
CA GLU A 152 -12.96 9.43 4.00
C GLU A 152 -12.16 8.79 5.16
N ARG A 153 -10.86 8.52 4.96
CA ARG A 153 -10.01 7.85 5.96
C ARG A 153 -9.20 8.85 6.75
N LYS A 154 -9.43 8.87 8.07
CA LYS A 154 -8.66 9.68 9.03
C LYS A 154 -7.56 8.90 9.73
N VAL A 155 -7.66 7.56 9.75
CA VAL A 155 -6.72 6.66 10.41
C VAL A 155 -6.18 5.67 9.38
N PHE A 156 -4.87 5.50 9.37
CA PHE A 156 -4.16 4.49 8.57
C PHE A 156 -3.36 3.59 9.49
N HIS A 157 -3.27 2.31 9.14
CA HIS A 157 -2.37 1.40 9.84
C HIS A 157 -0.92 1.73 9.51
N ILE A 158 -0.01 1.55 10.45
CA ILE A 158 1.43 1.79 10.26
C ILE A 158 2.00 1.05 9.06
N SER A 159 1.53 -0.17 8.76
CA SER A 159 2.02 -0.93 7.59
C SER A 159 1.62 -0.27 6.27
N GLU A 160 0.44 0.35 6.19
CA GLU A 160 0.01 1.10 5.01
C GLU A 160 0.87 2.35 4.83
N VAL A 161 1.07 3.09 5.92
CA VAL A 161 1.89 4.31 5.93
C VAL A 161 3.32 3.98 5.49
N ARG A 162 3.96 2.98 6.11
CA ARG A 162 5.30 2.53 5.73
C ARG A 162 5.39 2.11 4.27
N HIS A 163 4.43 1.31 3.78
CA HIS A 163 4.41 0.87 2.39
C HIS A 163 4.26 2.07 1.43
N TRP A 164 3.39 3.03 1.75
CA TRP A 164 3.21 4.24 0.97
C TRP A 164 4.51 5.04 0.82
N PHE A 165 5.15 5.37 1.94
CA PHE A 165 6.41 6.11 1.94
C PHE A 165 7.55 5.34 1.26
N TYR A 166 7.60 4.01 1.42
CA TYR A 166 8.52 3.15 0.70
C TYR A 166 8.37 3.28 -0.82
N LEU A 167 7.14 3.21 -1.35
CA LEU A 167 6.90 3.35 -2.79
C LEU A 167 7.26 4.74 -3.30
N CYS A 168 6.88 5.80 -2.58
CA CYS A 168 7.25 7.16 -2.95
C CYS A 168 8.77 7.32 -3.05
N ALA A 169 9.52 6.83 -2.05
CA ALA A 169 10.98 6.85 -2.05
C ALA A 169 11.55 6.03 -3.21
N ARG A 170 11.03 4.80 -3.43
CA ARG A 170 11.50 3.89 -4.48
C ARG A 170 11.31 4.50 -5.87
N ILE A 171 10.15 5.12 -6.14
CA ILE A 171 9.88 5.80 -7.41
C ILE A 171 10.88 6.94 -7.62
N LYS A 172 11.13 7.78 -6.61
CA LYS A 172 12.05 8.91 -6.70
C LYS A 172 13.48 8.48 -6.96
N ILE A 173 13.96 7.44 -6.27
CA ILE A 173 15.27 6.85 -6.53
C ILE A 173 15.37 6.35 -7.98
N LEU A 174 14.35 5.63 -8.46
CA LEU A 174 14.33 5.09 -9.82
C LEU A 174 14.22 6.15 -10.91
N ARG A 175 13.73 7.36 -10.58
CA ARG A 175 13.73 8.54 -11.46
C ARG A 175 15.02 9.36 -11.41
N GLY A 176 15.98 8.99 -10.56
CA GLY A 176 17.23 9.72 -10.40
C GLY A 176 17.11 10.95 -9.48
N GLU A 177 16.13 10.95 -8.57
CA GLU A 177 15.89 12.00 -7.56
C GLU A 177 16.10 11.48 -6.12
N PRO A 178 17.26 10.87 -5.77
CA PRO A 178 17.47 10.19 -4.48
C PRO A 178 17.49 11.14 -3.27
N GLU A 179 17.90 12.39 -3.44
CA GLU A 179 17.90 13.42 -2.40
C GLU A 179 16.49 13.70 -1.85
N ILE A 180 15.47 13.58 -2.71
CA ILE A 180 14.08 13.70 -2.30
C ILE A 180 13.68 12.49 -1.45
N ALA A 181 14.18 11.29 -1.75
CA ALA A 181 13.81 10.05 -1.07
C ALA A 181 14.24 10.00 0.41
N VAL A 182 15.30 10.72 0.79
CA VAL A 182 15.78 10.78 2.19
C VAL A 182 14.72 11.36 3.13
N GLY A 183 13.94 12.35 2.67
CA GLY A 183 12.82 12.89 3.44
C GLY A 183 11.70 11.88 3.71
N TRP A 184 11.50 10.90 2.81
CA TRP A 184 10.48 9.86 2.92
C TRP A 184 10.98 8.65 3.73
N GLN A 185 12.30 8.37 3.72
CA GLN A 185 12.91 7.36 4.59
C GLN A 185 12.89 7.74 6.08
N LEU A 186 13.01 9.03 6.42
CA LEU A 186 12.86 9.48 7.82
C LEU A 186 11.42 9.26 8.33
N ALA A 187 10.41 9.36 7.45
CA ALA A 187 9.03 8.98 7.76
C ALA A 187 8.83 7.46 7.83
N TYR A 188 9.68 6.67 7.16
CA TYR A 188 9.67 5.20 7.21
C TYR A 188 10.22 4.63 8.53
N GLY A 189 11.02 5.42 9.27
CA GLY A 189 11.58 5.06 10.58
C GLY A 189 10.62 5.16 11.77
N ILE A 190 9.35 5.52 11.53
CA ILE A 190 8.25 5.44 12.52
C ILE A 190 7.85 3.98 12.69
#